data_AF-A0A3D9AQF4-F1
#
_entry.id   AF-A0A3D9AQF4-F1
#
_cell.length_a   1.000
_cell.length_b   1.000
_cell.length_c   1.000
_cell.angle_alpha   90.00
_cell.angle_beta   90.00
_cell.angle_gamma   90.00
#
_symmetry.space_group_name_H-M   'P 1'
#
loop_
_entity.id
_entity.type
_entity.pdbx_description
1 polymer ?
#
loop_
_entity_poly.entity_id
_entity_poly.type
_entity_poly.pdbx_seq_one_letter_code
_entity_poly.pdbx_strand_id
1 'polypeptide(L)'
;MKNINVFGFATFGTPNGFTQSCIYGNKNLEKALKTFDLKTDAIQLLSPNDRIYSIRKEGITDKFLISYSVYTYAKEKNSNRTGTFIGTSLIFSDEIADENLILNSLHQIHQKLKNNNVSNNVLNINHSKEFNLTNVFDQDFEKIEYNSRKISFIDWESSDKKLVIFTNKLDNNSIQNLFKKALEILPKYDTLFFIDSKEIAEFVSQKRLFRLIDVNILEEEIQNFQTEIKQQVLNTIAKFKKQSKKIEDDGRNEYENLKKQIEQDKKTHFENGNKIEKADKNLTALNSLYANFLRKFNEFISALESGKQLEEVNNSIKQIEKEFYDEKKKLDHPTQISSLNNNRNTGSFPLQRPYLSEFSHQTEEKQSKNTVFLIISFVLNLLLIGALVFFTMFYEKEKKQEVIPDVSPVHQETVVNEASDNDNIWKSKLNPLPNKMALNAENKNLDLNKLTDSTTHVEEIVDLIFEKNKIIKDVYQFQKNDYADDLIKENPNAFDSKKVLKRKDSLLKIPFYSESSDKKVAE
;
A
#
# COMPACT_ATOMS: atom_id res chain seq x y z
N MET A 1 7.69 22.00 -17.07
CA MET A 1 7.23 20.90 -17.96
C MET A 1 5.79 21.20 -18.32
N LYS A 2 5.35 20.96 -19.57
CA LYS A 2 3.93 21.09 -19.93
C LYS A 2 3.15 20.01 -19.20
N ASN A 3 2.05 20.39 -18.55
CA ASN A 3 1.20 19.47 -17.80
C ASN A 3 0.20 18.77 -18.72
N ILE A 4 -0.01 19.34 -19.92
CA ILE A 4 -0.87 18.79 -20.95
C ILE A 4 -0.05 18.21 -22.09
N ASN A 5 -0.42 17.00 -22.49
CA ASN A 5 0.20 16.26 -23.58
C ASN A 5 -0.88 15.77 -24.53
N VAL A 6 -0.56 15.70 -25.82
CA VAL A 6 -1.48 15.20 -26.85
C VAL A 6 -0.82 14.06 -27.58
N PHE A 7 -1.56 12.96 -27.67
CA PHE A 7 -1.14 11.76 -28.38
C PHE A 7 -2.04 11.53 -29.58
N GLY A 8 -1.42 11.28 -30.73
CA GLY A 8 -2.07 10.72 -31.90
C GLY A 8 -1.73 9.25 -32.00
N PHE A 9 -2.70 8.41 -32.34
CA PHE A 9 -2.48 6.98 -32.49
C PHE A 9 -3.43 6.38 -33.51
N ALA A 10 -3.03 5.26 -34.09
CA ALA A 10 -3.86 4.52 -35.03
C ALA A 10 -3.37 3.08 -35.17
N THR A 11 -4.24 2.24 -35.73
CA THR A 11 -3.88 0.88 -36.12
C THR A 11 -3.41 0.87 -37.57
N PHE A 12 -2.16 0.49 -37.75
CA PHE A 12 -1.52 0.30 -39.05
C PHE A 12 -1.42 -1.21 -39.31
N GLY A 13 -1.47 -1.61 -40.59
CA GLY A 13 -1.31 -3.01 -40.96
C GLY A 13 0.11 -3.52 -40.67
N THR A 14 0.37 -4.78 -41.02
CA THR A 14 1.72 -5.37 -40.95
C THR A 14 2.71 -4.57 -41.82
N PRO A 15 3.93 -4.28 -41.34
CA PRO A 15 4.54 -4.73 -40.08
C PRO A 15 4.29 -3.83 -38.86
N ASN A 16 3.66 -2.67 -39.02
CA ASN A 16 3.65 -1.61 -38.00
C ASN A 16 2.65 -1.85 -36.87
N GLY A 17 1.51 -2.50 -37.13
CA GLY A 17 0.50 -2.75 -36.09
C GLY A 17 -0.05 -1.46 -35.47
N PHE A 18 -0.44 -1.51 -34.20
CA PHE A 18 -0.81 -0.29 -33.46
C PHE A 18 0.42 0.56 -33.15
N THR A 19 0.37 1.86 -33.42
CA THR A 19 1.40 2.80 -32.96
C THR A 19 0.80 4.09 -32.40
N GLN A 20 1.46 4.67 -31.40
CA GLN A 20 1.12 5.95 -30.78
C GLN A 20 2.32 6.88 -30.77
N SER A 21 2.08 8.18 -30.92
CA SER A 21 3.12 9.21 -30.88
C SER A 21 2.63 10.44 -30.12
N CYS A 22 3.52 11.05 -29.34
CA CYS A 22 3.30 12.33 -28.69
C CYS A 22 3.42 13.43 -29.75
N ILE A 23 2.28 14.03 -30.09
CA ILE A 23 2.19 15.10 -31.10
C ILE A 23 2.28 16.49 -30.47
N TYR A 24 2.10 16.60 -29.15
CA TYR A 24 2.36 17.81 -28.36
C TYR A 24 2.72 17.44 -26.91
N GLY A 25 3.68 18.15 -26.32
CA GLY A 25 4.10 17.96 -24.92
C GLY A 25 5.36 17.11 -24.77
N ASN A 26 5.37 16.24 -23.76
CA ASN A 26 6.52 15.45 -23.34
C ASN A 26 6.60 14.10 -24.05
N LYS A 27 7.53 13.98 -25.02
CA LYS A 27 7.78 12.75 -25.77
C LYS A 27 8.26 11.58 -24.92
N ASN A 28 8.84 11.81 -23.74
CA ASN A 28 9.28 10.72 -22.87
C ASN A 28 8.11 9.85 -22.40
N LEU A 29 6.88 10.39 -22.40
CA LEU A 29 5.67 9.66 -22.06
C LEU A 29 5.34 8.55 -23.08
N GLU A 30 5.84 8.59 -24.32
CA GLU A 30 5.60 7.53 -25.32
C GLU A 30 6.08 6.16 -24.86
N LYS A 31 7.17 6.11 -24.08
CA LYS A 31 7.74 4.87 -23.56
C LYS A 31 7.14 4.44 -22.22
N ALA A 32 6.52 5.37 -21.50
CA ALA A 32 6.05 5.14 -20.14
C ALA A 32 4.55 4.80 -20.10
N LEU A 33 3.75 5.42 -20.98
CA LEU A 33 2.31 5.22 -21.03
C LEU A 33 1.93 3.85 -21.59
N LYS A 34 0.94 3.21 -20.97
CA LYS A 34 0.22 2.08 -21.56
C LYS A 34 -0.33 2.48 -22.93
N THR A 35 -0.34 1.50 -23.84
CA THR A 35 -0.87 1.67 -25.18
C THR A 35 -2.32 2.17 -25.16
N PHE A 36 -2.68 3.06 -26.07
CA PHE A 36 -4.08 3.42 -26.36
C PHE A 36 -4.74 2.44 -27.33
N ASP A 37 -4.16 1.27 -27.57
CA ASP A 37 -4.78 0.27 -28.42
C ASP A 37 -6.12 -0.20 -27.84
N LEU A 38 -7.12 -0.37 -28.69
CA LEU A 38 -8.36 -1.01 -28.27
C LEU A 38 -8.11 -2.50 -28.23
N LYS A 39 -8.49 -3.15 -27.13
CA LYS A 39 -8.53 -4.60 -27.04
C LYS A 39 -9.64 -5.09 -27.99
N THR A 40 -9.34 -5.29 -29.28
CA THR A 40 -10.33 -5.46 -30.36
C THR A 40 -11.22 -6.69 -30.21
N ASP A 41 -10.78 -7.68 -29.44
CA ASP A 41 -11.58 -8.83 -29.02
C ASP A 41 -12.64 -8.48 -27.96
N ALA A 42 -12.47 -7.37 -27.23
CA ALA A 42 -13.37 -6.88 -26.19
C ALA A 42 -14.25 -5.70 -26.64
N ILE A 43 -13.68 -4.74 -27.39
CA ILE A 43 -14.38 -3.58 -27.93
C ILE A 43 -13.71 -3.14 -29.24
N GLN A 44 -14.49 -2.83 -30.27
CA GLN A 44 -13.97 -2.35 -31.55
C GLN A 44 -14.98 -1.45 -32.27
N LEU A 45 -14.48 -0.61 -33.16
CA LEU A 45 -15.28 0.19 -34.09
C LEU A 45 -15.70 -0.69 -35.28
N LEU A 46 -16.99 -0.76 -35.58
CA LEU A 46 -17.56 -1.68 -36.57
C LEU A 46 -17.93 -0.95 -37.88
N SER A 47 -18.32 0.32 -37.77
CA SER A 47 -18.86 1.13 -38.86
C SER A 47 -18.16 2.50 -39.00
N PRO A 48 -18.13 3.12 -40.20
CA PRO A 48 -17.45 4.40 -40.44
C PRO A 48 -17.88 5.58 -39.56
N ASN A 49 -19.13 5.57 -39.11
CA ASN A 49 -19.71 6.61 -38.27
C ASN A 49 -19.56 6.31 -36.77
N ASP A 50 -19.03 5.14 -36.42
CA ASP A 50 -18.82 4.79 -35.03
C ASP A 50 -17.74 5.67 -34.40
N ARG A 51 -17.93 5.91 -33.11
CA ARG A 51 -16.97 6.57 -32.25
C ARG A 51 -17.03 5.99 -30.86
N ILE A 52 -15.89 5.95 -30.21
CA ILE A 52 -15.76 5.58 -28.81
C ILE A 52 -15.06 6.75 -28.13
N TYR A 53 -15.58 7.20 -26.99
CA TYR A 53 -14.84 8.07 -26.09
C TYR A 53 -14.31 7.24 -24.95
N SER A 54 -13.18 7.65 -24.36
CA SER A 54 -12.71 7.04 -23.13
C SER A 54 -12.09 8.05 -22.20
N ILE A 55 -12.13 7.74 -20.91
CA ILE A 55 -11.33 8.40 -19.88
C ILE A 55 -10.56 7.32 -19.11
N ARG A 56 -9.27 7.53 -18.91
CA ARG A 56 -8.36 6.58 -18.29
C ARG A 56 -7.51 7.26 -17.22
N LYS A 57 -7.40 6.63 -16.04
CA LYS A 57 -6.40 7.00 -15.02
C LYS A 57 -5.16 6.10 -15.14
N GLU A 58 -3.99 6.68 -14.92
CA GLU A 58 -2.72 5.95 -14.93
C GLU A 58 -1.69 6.62 -14.01
N GLY A 59 -1.03 5.85 -13.14
CA GLY A 59 0.07 6.35 -12.30
C GLY A 59 1.43 6.00 -12.90
N ILE A 60 2.30 6.99 -13.11
CA ILE A 60 3.64 6.81 -13.69
C ILE A 60 4.66 7.63 -12.89
N THR A 61 5.64 6.95 -12.27
CA THR A 61 6.86 7.55 -11.68
C THR A 61 6.59 8.88 -10.97
N ASP A 62 5.73 8.82 -9.94
CA ASP A 62 5.31 9.95 -9.09
C ASP A 62 4.40 11.01 -9.74
N LYS A 63 3.81 10.70 -10.90
CA LYS A 63 2.77 11.52 -11.54
C LYS A 63 1.51 10.73 -11.76
N PHE A 64 0.38 11.42 -11.65
CA PHE A 64 -0.93 10.87 -11.95
C PHE A 64 -1.46 11.46 -13.24
N LEU A 65 -1.83 10.58 -14.16
CA LEU A 65 -2.24 10.96 -15.50
C LEU A 65 -3.72 10.63 -15.70
N ILE A 66 -4.47 11.60 -16.22
CA ILE A 66 -5.81 11.37 -16.75
C ILE A 66 -5.80 11.61 -18.24
N SER A 67 -6.20 10.60 -19.00
CA SER A 67 -6.23 10.61 -20.45
C SER A 67 -7.67 10.58 -20.95
N TYR A 68 -8.06 11.62 -21.69
CA TYR A 68 -9.35 11.71 -22.39
C TYR A 68 -9.13 11.40 -23.85
N SER A 69 -9.75 10.36 -24.36
CA SER A 69 -9.48 9.86 -25.71
C SER A 69 -10.74 9.75 -26.54
N VAL A 70 -10.57 9.92 -27.85
CA VAL A 70 -11.60 9.65 -28.86
C VAL A 70 -11.02 8.73 -29.91
N TYR A 71 -11.81 7.74 -30.30
CA TYR A 71 -11.50 6.76 -31.34
C TYR A 71 -12.56 6.89 -32.42
N THR A 72 -12.15 6.96 -33.69
CA THR A 72 -13.07 6.86 -34.82
C THR A 72 -12.56 5.89 -35.85
N TYR A 73 -13.50 5.33 -36.63
CA TYR A 73 -13.17 4.35 -37.65
C TYR A 73 -12.19 4.93 -38.69
N ALA A 74 -11.14 4.16 -38.96
CA ALA A 74 -10.24 4.36 -40.09
C ALA A 74 -9.65 3.01 -40.51
N LYS A 75 -9.86 2.64 -41.76
CA LYS A 75 -9.34 1.43 -42.37
C LYS A 75 -7.83 1.56 -42.59
N GLU A 76 -7.10 0.52 -42.24
CA GLU A 76 -5.69 0.44 -42.59
C GLU A 76 -5.48 0.30 -44.10
N LYS A 77 -4.35 0.82 -44.60
CA LYS A 77 -4.01 0.74 -46.01
C LYS A 77 -3.80 -0.72 -46.40
N ASN A 78 -4.47 -1.15 -47.48
CA ASN A 78 -4.31 -2.48 -48.08
C ASN A 78 -4.69 -3.70 -47.22
N SER A 79 -5.53 -3.56 -46.18
CA SER A 79 -6.03 -4.73 -45.46
C SER A 79 -7.52 -4.64 -45.14
N ASN A 80 -8.14 -5.82 -45.03
CA ASN A 80 -9.56 -5.99 -44.72
C ASN A 80 -9.80 -6.30 -43.25
N ARG A 81 -8.80 -6.12 -42.38
CA ARG A 81 -8.96 -6.28 -40.93
C ARG A 81 -10.03 -5.32 -40.41
N THR A 82 -10.92 -5.85 -39.58
CA THR A 82 -11.95 -5.08 -38.88
C THR A 82 -11.39 -4.47 -37.59
N GLY A 83 -12.06 -3.46 -37.05
CA GLY A 83 -11.68 -2.85 -35.77
C GLY A 83 -10.45 -1.95 -35.84
N THR A 84 -10.04 -1.51 -37.03
CA THR A 84 -8.97 -0.52 -37.20
C THR A 84 -9.50 0.90 -36.99
N PHE A 85 -8.65 1.77 -36.43
CA PHE A 85 -9.08 3.10 -36.04
C PHE A 85 -7.96 4.12 -36.10
N ILE A 86 -8.38 5.39 -36.03
CA ILE A 86 -7.53 6.53 -35.68
C ILE A 86 -8.09 7.14 -34.40
N GLY A 87 -7.21 7.61 -33.53
CA GLY A 87 -7.62 8.25 -32.29
C GLY A 87 -6.67 9.35 -31.83
N THR A 88 -7.16 10.06 -30.85
CA THR A 88 -6.46 11.18 -30.22
C THR A 88 -6.70 11.10 -28.72
N SER A 89 -5.67 11.35 -27.93
CA SER A 89 -5.78 11.46 -26.47
C SER A 89 -5.21 12.78 -25.99
N LEU A 90 -5.96 13.45 -25.11
CA LEU A 90 -5.53 14.60 -24.34
C LEU A 90 -5.23 14.14 -22.92
N ILE A 91 -3.98 14.29 -22.50
CA ILE A 91 -3.44 13.73 -21.26
C ILE A 91 -3.03 14.86 -20.35
N PHE A 92 -3.58 14.86 -19.13
CA PHE A 92 -3.23 15.82 -18.10
C PHE A 92 -2.42 15.15 -16.98
N SER A 93 -1.45 15.87 -16.43
CA SER A 93 -0.59 15.41 -15.33
C SER A 93 -0.95 16.16 -14.05
N ASP A 94 -1.39 15.44 -13.01
CA ASP A 94 -1.74 15.91 -11.65
C ASP A 94 -2.89 16.95 -11.57
N GLU A 95 -3.37 17.42 -12.71
CA GLU A 95 -4.44 18.40 -12.86
C GLU A 95 -5.40 18.00 -13.99
N ILE A 96 -6.54 18.67 -14.09
CA ILE A 96 -7.49 18.57 -15.22
C ILE A 96 -8.10 19.94 -15.51
N ALA A 97 -8.38 20.23 -16.78
CA ALA A 97 -9.21 21.38 -17.14
C ALA A 97 -10.72 21.07 -17.02
N ASP A 98 -11.56 22.07 -17.25
CA ASP A 98 -13.01 21.87 -17.34
C ASP A 98 -13.39 20.94 -18.49
N GLU A 99 -14.39 20.08 -18.27
CA GLU A 99 -14.78 19.02 -19.22
C GLU A 99 -15.20 19.57 -20.59
N ASN A 100 -15.77 20.78 -20.63
CA ASN A 100 -16.10 21.48 -21.88
C ASN A 100 -14.85 21.85 -22.68
N LEU A 101 -13.82 22.40 -22.03
CA LEU A 101 -12.56 22.77 -22.68
C LEU A 101 -11.80 21.52 -23.16
N ILE A 102 -11.79 20.47 -22.34
CA ILE A 102 -11.24 19.16 -22.68
C ILE A 102 -11.91 18.62 -23.95
N LEU A 103 -13.24 18.54 -23.95
CA LEU A 103 -13.98 17.96 -25.06
C LEU A 103 -13.81 18.76 -26.36
N ASN A 104 -13.92 20.08 -26.29
CA ASN A 104 -13.78 20.95 -27.46
C ASN A 104 -12.38 20.82 -28.07
N SER A 105 -11.33 20.85 -27.24
CA SER A 105 -9.95 20.70 -27.69
C SER A 105 -9.71 19.31 -28.28
N LEU A 106 -10.18 18.25 -27.59
CA LEU A 106 -10.07 16.88 -28.06
C LEU A 106 -10.75 16.68 -29.43
N HIS A 107 -11.97 17.20 -29.58
CA HIS A 107 -12.71 17.15 -30.85
C HIS A 107 -12.00 17.92 -31.96
N GLN A 108 -11.60 19.16 -31.72
CA GLN A 108 -10.95 19.99 -32.74
C GLN A 108 -9.66 19.34 -33.24
N ILE A 109 -8.79 18.93 -32.31
CA ILE A 109 -7.53 18.25 -32.64
C ILE A 109 -7.82 16.96 -33.39
N HIS A 110 -8.74 16.12 -32.90
CA HIS A 110 -9.05 14.83 -33.53
C HIS A 110 -9.60 15.00 -34.95
N GLN A 111 -10.53 15.93 -35.16
CA GLN A 111 -11.11 16.18 -36.48
C GLN A 111 -10.05 16.67 -37.47
N LYS A 112 -9.18 17.60 -37.08
CA LYS A 112 -8.08 18.08 -37.92
C LYS A 112 -7.07 16.97 -38.21
N LEU A 113 -6.70 16.19 -37.19
CA LEU A 113 -5.79 15.05 -37.35
C LEU A 113 -6.38 14.00 -38.31
N LYS A 114 -7.67 13.68 -38.17
CA LYS A 114 -8.37 12.75 -39.06
C LYS A 114 -8.40 13.28 -40.49
N ASN A 115 -8.84 14.52 -40.70
CA ASN A 115 -8.95 15.12 -42.03
C ASN A 115 -7.61 15.17 -42.77
N ASN A 116 -6.51 15.41 -42.05
CA ASN A 116 -5.17 15.46 -42.64
C ASN A 116 -4.60 14.09 -43.03
N ASN A 117 -5.08 13.02 -42.40
CA ASN A 117 -4.43 11.69 -42.45
C ASN A 117 -5.33 10.56 -42.95
N VAL A 118 -6.63 10.80 -43.13
CA VAL A 118 -7.62 9.82 -43.58
C VAL A 118 -8.33 10.34 -44.82
N SER A 119 -8.41 9.50 -45.86
CA SER A 119 -9.19 9.78 -47.06
C SER A 119 -10.08 8.60 -47.40
N ASN A 120 -11.38 8.84 -47.65
CA ASN A 120 -12.39 7.79 -47.88
C ASN A 120 -12.39 6.72 -46.78
N ASN A 121 -12.25 7.14 -45.52
CA ASN A 121 -12.12 6.27 -44.34
C ASN A 121 -10.88 5.35 -44.35
N VAL A 122 -9.86 5.62 -45.17
CA VAL A 122 -8.59 4.86 -45.22
C VAL A 122 -7.44 5.74 -44.74
N LEU A 123 -6.55 5.20 -43.91
CA LEU A 123 -5.32 5.87 -43.49
C LEU A 123 -4.37 6.06 -44.68
N ASN A 124 -3.91 7.30 -44.89
CA ASN A 124 -2.99 7.65 -45.99
C ASN A 124 -1.52 7.40 -45.63
N ILE A 125 -1.23 7.20 -44.35
CA ILE A 125 0.11 7.02 -43.78
C ILE A 125 0.24 5.62 -43.16
N ASN A 126 1.46 5.20 -42.86
CA ASN A 126 1.72 3.84 -42.35
C ASN A 126 2.22 3.82 -40.89
N HIS A 127 2.52 4.96 -40.28
CA HIS A 127 2.95 5.04 -38.88
C HIS A 127 2.50 6.36 -38.23
N SER A 128 2.21 6.34 -36.92
CA SER A 128 1.88 7.55 -36.14
C SER A 128 2.94 8.67 -36.15
N LYS A 129 4.22 8.37 -36.44
CA LYS A 129 5.28 9.39 -36.57
C LYS A 129 5.18 10.19 -37.86
N GLU A 130 4.42 9.67 -38.83
CA GLU A 130 4.17 10.29 -40.13
C GLU A 130 2.88 11.12 -40.14
N PHE A 131 2.21 11.29 -38.99
CA PHE A 131 1.01 12.11 -38.93
C PHE A 131 1.28 13.52 -39.47
N ASN A 132 0.46 13.94 -40.41
CA ASN A 132 0.41 15.31 -40.88
C ASN A 132 -0.24 16.19 -39.81
N LEU A 133 0.59 16.94 -39.09
CA LEU A 133 0.19 17.81 -37.97
C LEU A 133 -0.12 19.25 -38.40
N THR A 134 -0.21 19.52 -39.70
CA THR A 134 -0.47 20.87 -40.22
C THR A 134 -1.80 21.42 -39.68
N ASN A 135 -1.75 22.58 -39.02
CA ASN A 135 -2.90 23.27 -38.44
C ASN A 135 -3.75 22.45 -37.45
N VAL A 136 -3.19 21.37 -36.87
CA VAL A 136 -3.91 20.51 -35.91
C VAL A 136 -4.23 21.24 -34.60
N PHE A 137 -3.30 22.06 -34.11
CA PHE A 137 -3.48 22.85 -32.89
C PHE A 137 -3.92 24.28 -33.21
N ASP A 138 -4.89 24.79 -32.45
CA ASP A 138 -5.24 26.21 -32.51
C ASP A 138 -4.14 27.06 -31.84
N GLN A 139 -4.02 28.33 -32.26
CA GLN A 139 -2.99 29.25 -31.76
C GLN A 139 -2.99 29.38 -30.24
N ASP A 140 -4.17 29.23 -29.64
CA ASP A 140 -4.42 29.41 -28.22
C ASP A 140 -4.59 28.10 -27.44
N PHE A 141 -4.23 26.94 -28.03
CA PHE A 141 -4.38 25.64 -27.37
C PHE A 141 -3.71 25.59 -26.00
N GLU A 142 -2.56 26.24 -25.83
CA GLU A 142 -1.84 26.27 -24.54
C GLU A 142 -2.67 26.90 -23.40
N LYS A 143 -3.68 27.72 -23.73
CA LYS A 143 -4.53 28.37 -22.73
C LYS A 143 -5.41 27.42 -21.93
N ILE A 144 -5.55 26.17 -22.37
CA ILE A 144 -6.26 25.13 -21.59
C ILE A 144 -5.56 24.83 -20.26
N GLU A 145 -4.23 25.04 -20.17
CA GLU A 145 -3.48 24.90 -18.91
C GLU A 145 -3.88 25.95 -17.86
N TYR A 146 -4.32 27.15 -18.26
CA TYR A 146 -4.69 28.20 -17.29
C TYR A 146 -6.03 27.94 -16.55
N ASN A 147 -6.83 27.01 -17.05
CA ASN A 147 -8.11 26.63 -16.44
C ASN A 147 -8.04 25.24 -15.79
N SER A 148 -6.83 24.78 -15.43
CA SER A 148 -6.64 23.50 -14.76
C SER A 148 -6.90 23.58 -13.25
N ARG A 149 -7.35 22.46 -12.68
CA ARG A 149 -7.49 22.24 -11.24
C ARG A 149 -6.74 20.97 -10.84
N LYS A 150 -6.11 20.96 -9.67
CA LYS A 150 -5.44 19.77 -9.12
C LYS A 150 -6.44 18.66 -8.79
N ILE A 151 -6.03 17.41 -8.95
CA ILE A 151 -6.81 16.22 -8.58
C ILE A 151 -6.16 15.54 -7.39
N SER A 152 -6.88 15.47 -6.27
CA SER A 152 -6.38 14.82 -5.04
C SER A 152 -7.31 13.74 -4.50
N PHE A 153 -8.49 13.55 -5.09
CA PHE A 153 -9.54 12.68 -4.54
C PHE A 153 -9.61 11.30 -5.21
N ILE A 154 -8.84 11.08 -6.28
CA ILE A 154 -8.85 9.82 -7.02
C ILE A 154 -7.87 8.85 -6.36
N ASP A 155 -8.32 7.62 -6.14
CA ASP A 155 -7.43 6.51 -5.84
C ASP A 155 -6.64 6.15 -7.10
N TRP A 156 -5.32 6.20 -7.00
CA TRP A 156 -4.42 5.99 -8.12
C TRP A 156 -3.89 4.56 -8.19
N GLU A 157 -4.31 3.68 -7.28
CA GLU A 157 -4.04 2.26 -7.39
C GLU A 157 -4.68 1.70 -8.68
N SER A 158 -3.88 0.98 -9.47
CA SER A 158 -4.33 0.38 -10.73
C SER A 158 -5.13 -0.88 -10.43
N SER A 159 -6.40 -0.88 -10.86
CA SER A 159 -7.29 -2.04 -10.77
C SER A 159 -7.35 -2.87 -12.07
N ASP A 160 -6.86 -2.30 -13.19
CA ASP A 160 -7.05 -2.73 -14.59
C ASP A 160 -8.52 -3.01 -14.97
N LYS A 161 -9.47 -2.51 -14.17
CA LYS A 161 -10.89 -2.69 -14.43
C LYS A 161 -11.36 -1.73 -15.50
N LYS A 162 -12.11 -2.28 -16.46
CA LYS A 162 -12.64 -1.56 -17.62
C LYS A 162 -14.15 -1.66 -17.62
N LEU A 163 -14.81 -0.54 -17.88
CA LEU A 163 -16.27 -0.44 -17.92
C LEU A 163 -16.69 0.25 -19.22
N VAL A 164 -17.67 -0.32 -19.89
CA VAL A 164 -18.28 0.25 -21.10
C VAL A 164 -19.66 0.77 -20.73
N ILE A 165 -19.91 2.02 -21.08
CA ILE A 165 -21.17 2.72 -20.83
C ILE A 165 -21.85 2.99 -22.16
N PHE A 166 -23.01 2.38 -22.35
CA PHE A 166 -23.91 2.63 -23.46
C PHE A 166 -24.82 3.82 -23.15
N THR A 167 -24.91 4.77 -24.09
CA THR A 167 -25.84 5.90 -24.04
C THR A 167 -26.63 5.98 -25.33
N ASN A 168 -27.85 6.53 -25.27
CA ASN A 168 -28.67 6.71 -26.47
C ASN A 168 -28.07 7.74 -27.44
N LYS A 169 -27.17 8.62 -26.98
CA LYS A 169 -26.58 9.68 -27.79
C LYS A 169 -25.23 10.15 -27.25
N LEU A 170 -24.22 10.26 -28.11
CA LEU A 170 -22.93 10.92 -27.83
C LEU A 170 -22.90 12.34 -28.41
N ASP A 171 -23.74 13.24 -27.91
CA ASP A 171 -23.60 14.68 -28.19
C ASP A 171 -22.68 15.39 -27.17
N ASN A 172 -22.26 16.62 -27.47
CA ASN A 172 -21.29 17.34 -26.66
C ASN A 172 -21.71 17.46 -25.18
N ASN A 173 -22.98 17.76 -24.92
CA ASN A 173 -23.48 17.92 -23.54
C ASN A 173 -23.49 16.58 -22.81
N SER A 174 -23.89 15.52 -23.51
CA SER A 174 -23.92 14.16 -22.97
C SER A 174 -22.51 13.68 -22.62
N ILE A 175 -21.52 13.88 -23.50
CA ILE A 175 -20.12 13.51 -23.25
C ILE A 175 -19.52 14.33 -22.11
N GLN A 176 -19.76 15.64 -22.06
CA GLN A 176 -19.27 16.47 -20.95
C GLN A 176 -19.80 15.97 -19.61
N ASN A 177 -21.09 15.66 -19.52
CA ASN A 177 -21.70 15.10 -18.32
C ASN A 177 -21.13 13.72 -17.97
N LEU A 178 -20.92 12.86 -18.98
CA LEU A 178 -20.32 11.54 -18.77
C LEU A 178 -18.88 11.63 -18.28
N PHE A 179 -18.05 12.51 -18.85
CA PHE A 179 -16.69 12.77 -18.38
C PHE A 179 -16.66 13.28 -16.94
N LYS A 180 -17.58 14.19 -16.58
CA LYS A 180 -17.70 14.68 -15.21
C LYS A 180 -18.05 13.55 -14.24
N LYS A 181 -19.08 12.77 -14.54
CA LYS A 181 -19.51 11.60 -13.74
C LYS A 181 -18.42 10.54 -13.65
N ALA A 182 -17.67 10.34 -14.72
CA ALA A 182 -16.61 9.34 -14.78
C ALA A 182 -15.51 9.59 -13.75
N LEU A 183 -15.15 10.85 -13.50
CA LEU A 183 -14.18 11.20 -12.45
C LEU A 183 -14.59 10.68 -11.06
N GLU A 184 -15.89 10.57 -10.79
CA GLU A 184 -16.43 10.08 -9.50
C GLU A 184 -16.26 8.57 -9.33
N ILE A 185 -16.17 7.82 -10.44
CA ILE A 185 -16.07 6.34 -10.41
C ILE A 185 -14.71 5.81 -10.88
N LEU A 186 -13.82 6.67 -11.39
CA LEU A 186 -12.42 6.33 -11.72
C LEU A 186 -11.63 5.72 -10.55
N PRO A 187 -11.88 6.01 -9.26
CA PRO A 187 -11.25 5.25 -8.20
C PRO A 187 -11.53 3.73 -8.29
N LYS A 188 -12.72 3.34 -8.77
CA LYS A 188 -13.16 1.95 -8.91
C LYS A 188 -12.76 1.30 -10.25
N TYR A 189 -12.57 2.09 -11.30
CA TYR A 189 -12.25 1.63 -12.65
C TYR A 189 -11.09 2.41 -13.27
N ASP A 190 -10.16 1.72 -13.91
CA ASP A 190 -9.00 2.38 -14.52
C ASP A 190 -9.35 3.02 -15.88
N THR A 191 -10.30 2.44 -16.62
CA THR A 191 -10.74 2.97 -17.92
C THR A 191 -12.24 2.84 -18.10
N LEU A 192 -12.86 3.93 -18.51
CA LEU A 192 -14.28 4.02 -18.83
C LEU A 192 -14.42 4.33 -20.32
N PHE A 193 -15.18 3.52 -21.05
CA PHE A 193 -15.50 3.72 -22.46
C PHE A 193 -16.96 4.17 -22.62
N PHE A 194 -17.23 5.10 -23.50
CA PHE A 194 -18.57 5.61 -23.80
C PHE A 194 -18.92 5.36 -25.26
N ILE A 195 -20.07 4.74 -25.50
CA ILE A 195 -20.55 4.31 -26.82
C ILE A 195 -22.03 4.66 -27.00
N ASP A 196 -22.46 4.97 -28.23
CA ASP A 196 -23.88 5.04 -28.64
C ASP A 196 -24.27 4.02 -29.72
N SER A 197 -23.29 3.34 -30.31
CA SER A 197 -23.55 2.31 -31.31
C SER A 197 -24.08 1.04 -30.66
N LYS A 198 -25.29 0.63 -31.06
CA LYS A 198 -25.92 -0.62 -30.62
C LYS A 198 -25.10 -1.83 -31.07
N GLU A 199 -24.49 -1.78 -32.25
CA GLU A 199 -23.64 -2.85 -32.76
C GLU A 199 -22.42 -3.07 -31.87
N ILE A 200 -21.78 -1.98 -31.41
CA ILE A 200 -20.66 -2.07 -30.47
C ILE A 200 -21.14 -2.61 -29.12
N ALA A 201 -22.30 -2.17 -28.63
CA ALA A 201 -22.85 -2.67 -27.37
C ALA A 201 -23.18 -4.17 -27.43
N GLU A 202 -23.79 -4.63 -28.52
CA GLU A 202 -24.05 -6.04 -28.77
C GLU A 202 -22.74 -6.84 -28.84
N PHE A 203 -21.73 -6.33 -29.54
CA PHE A 203 -20.42 -6.96 -29.61
C PHE A 203 -19.78 -7.10 -28.21
N VAL A 204 -19.74 -6.03 -27.43
CA VAL A 204 -19.20 -6.06 -26.05
C VAL A 204 -19.98 -7.02 -25.17
N SER A 205 -21.31 -7.02 -25.27
CA SER A 205 -22.22 -7.89 -24.51
C SER A 205 -22.05 -9.38 -24.88
N GLN A 206 -21.81 -9.69 -26.15
CA GLN A 206 -21.53 -11.04 -26.61
C GLN A 206 -20.15 -11.53 -26.14
N LYS A 207 -19.14 -10.66 -26.19
CA LYS A 207 -17.77 -11.00 -25.80
C LYS A 207 -17.60 -11.11 -24.28
N ARG A 208 -18.35 -10.32 -23.51
CA ARG A 208 -18.36 -10.31 -22.05
C ARG A 208 -17.00 -10.04 -21.40
N LEU A 209 -15.99 -9.65 -22.17
CA LEU A 209 -14.65 -9.30 -21.68
C LEU A 209 -14.65 -7.99 -20.89
N PHE A 210 -15.50 -7.03 -21.25
CA PHE A 210 -15.75 -5.82 -20.48
C PHE A 210 -17.18 -5.79 -19.98
N ARG A 211 -17.38 -5.24 -18.78
CA ARG A 211 -18.71 -5.01 -18.24
C ARG A 211 -19.38 -3.89 -19.01
N LEU A 212 -20.58 -4.16 -19.53
CA LEU A 212 -21.43 -3.19 -20.22
C LEU A 212 -22.57 -2.76 -19.30
N ILE A 213 -22.77 -1.46 -19.16
CA ILE A 213 -23.89 -0.86 -18.42
C ILE A 213 -24.49 0.29 -19.23
N ASP A 214 -25.69 0.74 -18.85
CA ASP A 214 -26.26 1.98 -19.36
C ASP A 214 -25.99 3.18 -18.42
N VAL A 215 -26.43 4.36 -18.84
CA VAL A 215 -26.24 5.61 -18.08
C VAL A 215 -27.01 5.61 -16.75
N ASN A 216 -28.15 4.94 -16.66
CA ASN A 216 -28.95 4.90 -15.42
C ASN A 216 -28.25 4.03 -14.36
N ILE A 217 -27.76 2.86 -14.78
CA ILE A 217 -26.96 1.97 -13.95
C ILE A 217 -25.65 2.64 -13.52
N LEU A 218 -25.05 3.50 -14.36
CA LEU A 218 -23.88 4.28 -13.99
C LEU A 218 -24.18 5.21 -12.80
N GLU A 219 -25.33 5.89 -12.81
CA GLU A 219 -25.74 6.75 -11.69
C GLU A 219 -25.93 5.97 -10.39
N GLU A 220 -26.59 4.81 -10.46
CA GLU A 220 -26.73 3.91 -9.32
C GLU A 220 -25.36 3.42 -8.81
N GLU A 221 -24.45 3.08 -9.72
CA GLU A 221 -23.11 2.61 -9.38
C GLU A 221 -22.26 3.70 -8.72
N ILE A 222 -22.37 4.94 -9.17
CA ILE A 222 -21.77 6.11 -8.52
C ILE A 222 -22.34 6.28 -7.12
N GLN A 223 -23.67 6.26 -6.97
CA GLN A 223 -24.32 6.44 -5.66
C GLN A 223 -23.95 5.34 -4.66
N ASN A 224 -23.91 4.09 -5.13
CA ASN A 224 -23.49 2.94 -4.33
C ASN A 224 -22.02 3.09 -3.91
N PHE A 225 -21.14 3.50 -4.83
CA PHE A 225 -19.74 3.71 -4.52
C PHE A 225 -19.52 4.84 -3.51
N GLN A 226 -20.22 5.96 -3.63
CA GLN A 226 -20.18 7.04 -2.64
C GLN A 226 -20.67 6.58 -1.26
N THR A 227 -21.68 5.70 -1.23
CA THR A 227 -22.20 5.10 0.02
C THR A 227 -21.17 4.15 0.64
N GLU A 228 -20.48 3.34 -0.17
CA GLU A 228 -19.38 2.48 0.27
C GLU A 228 -18.24 3.30 0.91
N ILE A 229 -17.81 4.38 0.25
CA ILE A 229 -16.79 5.30 0.81
C ILE A 229 -17.25 5.87 2.15
N LYS A 230 -18.48 6.38 2.22
CA LYS A 230 -19.03 6.95 3.46
C LYS A 230 -19.01 5.93 4.59
N GLN A 231 -19.36 4.68 4.31
CA GLN A 231 -19.32 3.61 5.30
C GLN A 231 -17.88 3.28 5.74
N GLN A 232 -16.92 3.25 4.82
CA GLN A 232 -15.50 3.05 5.14
C GLN A 232 -14.96 4.17 6.03
N VAL A 233 -15.33 5.42 5.76
CA VAL A 233 -14.96 6.57 6.59
C VAL A 233 -15.55 6.41 8.00
N LEU A 234 -16.83 6.08 8.12
CA LEU A 234 -17.47 5.87 9.43
C LEU A 234 -16.82 4.73 10.22
N ASN A 235 -16.51 3.61 9.57
CA ASN A 235 -15.81 2.48 10.18
C ASN A 235 -14.40 2.88 10.67
N THR A 236 -13.68 3.68 9.87
CA THR A 236 -12.35 4.20 10.22
C THR A 236 -12.42 5.15 11.40
N ILE A 237 -13.41 6.06 11.42
CA ILE A 237 -13.67 6.95 12.56
C ILE A 237 -13.96 6.14 13.82
N ALA A 238 -14.80 5.10 13.73
CA ALA A 238 -15.11 4.24 14.88
C ALA A 238 -13.85 3.52 15.41
N LYS A 239 -12.99 3.03 14.51
CA LYS A 239 -11.70 2.42 14.85
C LYS A 239 -10.79 3.42 15.57
N PHE A 240 -10.64 4.63 15.05
CA PHE A 240 -9.83 5.68 15.66
C PHE A 240 -10.37 6.13 17.01
N LYS A 241 -11.70 6.26 17.18
CA LYS A 241 -12.32 6.54 18.48
C LYS A 241 -12.00 5.44 19.51
N LYS A 242 -12.07 4.17 19.10
CA LYS A 242 -11.71 3.04 19.98
C LYS A 242 -10.23 3.08 20.38
N GLN A 243 -9.34 3.37 19.43
CA GLN A 243 -7.91 3.52 19.70
C GLN A 243 -7.61 4.71 20.62
N SER A 244 -8.23 5.86 20.39
CA SER A 244 -8.10 7.05 21.25
C SER A 244 -8.53 6.75 22.67
N LYS A 245 -9.68 6.07 22.86
CA LYS A 245 -10.16 5.69 24.19
C LYS A 245 -9.19 4.73 24.88
N LYS A 246 -8.66 3.74 24.15
CA LYS A 246 -7.67 2.81 24.69
C LYS A 246 -6.43 3.55 25.19
N ILE A 247 -5.90 4.48 24.41
CA ILE A 247 -4.72 5.29 24.79
C ILE A 247 -5.03 6.14 26.04
N GLU A 248 -6.22 6.71 26.15
CA GLU A 248 -6.63 7.46 27.34
C GLU A 248 -6.72 6.57 28.58
N ASP A 249 -7.32 5.39 28.46
CA ASP A 249 -7.44 4.42 29.56
C ASP A 249 -6.05 3.88 29.97
N ASP A 250 -5.18 3.55 29.01
CA ASP A 250 -3.81 3.11 29.26
C ASP A 250 -3.01 4.21 29.98
N GLY A 251 -3.11 5.46 29.53
CA GLY A 251 -2.45 6.61 30.18
C GLY A 251 -2.97 6.89 31.59
N ARG A 252 -4.28 6.74 31.83
CA ARG A 252 -4.87 6.87 33.18
C ARG A 252 -4.37 5.77 34.12
N ASN A 253 -4.28 4.54 33.63
CA ASN A 253 -3.78 3.41 34.41
C ASN A 253 -2.30 3.58 34.77
N GLU A 254 -1.48 4.03 33.82
CA GLU A 254 -0.06 4.31 34.05
C GLU A 254 0.12 5.44 35.09
N TYR A 255 -0.65 6.51 34.97
CA TYR A 255 -0.64 7.60 35.95
C TYR A 255 -0.99 7.13 37.36
N GLU A 256 -2.07 6.36 37.54
CA GLU A 256 -2.48 5.85 38.85
C GLU A 256 -1.47 4.85 39.43
N ASN A 257 -0.84 4.04 38.59
CA ASN A 257 0.21 3.11 39.03
C ASN A 257 1.45 3.87 39.51
N LEU A 258 1.92 4.87 38.75
CA LEU A 258 3.04 5.72 39.16
C LEU A 258 2.73 6.49 40.44
N LYS A 259 1.52 7.03 40.56
CA LYS A 259 1.08 7.73 41.77
C LYS A 259 1.10 6.81 42.99
N LYS A 260 0.58 5.59 42.88
CA LYS A 260 0.63 4.58 43.96
C LYS A 260 2.07 4.24 44.34
N GLN A 261 2.94 4.08 43.35
CA GLN A 261 4.36 3.79 43.59
C GLN A 261 5.05 4.95 44.33
N ILE A 262 4.82 6.20 43.89
CA ILE A 262 5.35 7.39 44.55
C ILE A 262 4.89 7.48 46.02
N GLU A 263 3.61 7.19 46.29
CA GLU A 263 3.10 7.22 47.67
C GLU A 263 3.71 6.11 48.54
N GLN A 264 3.91 4.92 47.98
CA GLN A 264 4.61 3.82 48.66
C GLN A 264 6.08 4.19 48.97
N ASP A 265 6.75 4.83 48.02
CA ASP A 265 8.14 5.26 48.15
C ASP A 265 8.27 6.37 49.20
N LYS A 266 7.34 7.34 49.22
CA LYS A 266 7.27 8.38 50.27
C LYS A 266 7.09 7.77 51.66
N LYS A 267 6.20 6.78 51.81
CA LYS A 267 5.98 6.09 53.08
C LYS A 267 7.26 5.38 53.54
N THR A 268 7.91 4.66 52.63
CA THR A 268 9.18 3.96 52.91
C THR A 268 10.28 4.93 53.32
N HIS A 269 10.40 6.07 52.62
CA HIS A 269 11.37 7.12 52.95
C HIS A 269 11.12 7.70 54.35
N PHE A 270 9.85 7.95 54.71
CA PHE A 270 9.50 8.42 56.06
C PHE A 270 9.86 7.40 57.14
N GLU A 271 9.53 6.12 56.94
CA GLU A 271 9.89 5.04 57.88
C GLU A 271 11.42 4.90 58.04
N ASN A 272 12.17 5.03 56.94
CA ASN A 272 13.63 5.03 56.97
C ASN A 272 14.19 6.24 57.74
N GLY A 273 13.60 7.43 57.58
CA GLY A 273 13.94 8.61 58.37
C GLY A 273 13.80 8.36 59.87
N ASN A 274 12.70 7.77 60.31
CA ASN A 274 12.49 7.42 61.73
C ASN A 274 13.52 6.40 62.25
N LYS A 275 13.92 5.42 61.41
CA LYS A 275 14.97 4.45 61.77
C LYS A 275 16.33 5.12 61.95
N ILE A 276 16.67 6.08 61.08
CA ILE A 276 17.92 6.86 61.18
C ILE A 276 17.93 7.68 62.47
N GLU A 277 16.83 8.38 62.79
CA GLU A 277 16.75 9.18 64.01
C GLU A 277 16.90 8.32 65.28
N LYS A 278 16.30 7.12 65.30
CA LYS A 278 16.47 6.15 66.41
C LYS A 278 17.93 5.69 66.51
N ALA A 279 18.60 5.43 65.39
CA ALA A 279 20.00 5.03 65.36
C ALA A 279 20.94 6.14 65.89
N ASP A 280 20.70 7.40 65.51
CA ASP A 280 21.48 8.55 66.00
C ASP A 280 21.34 8.75 67.52
N LYS A 281 20.12 8.59 68.04
CA LYS A 281 19.86 8.60 69.49
C LYS A 281 20.63 7.49 70.20
N ASN A 282 20.60 6.27 69.66
CA ASN A 282 21.34 5.14 70.22
C ASN A 282 22.86 5.32 70.14
N LEU A 283 23.38 5.91 69.06
CA LEU A 283 24.80 6.23 68.92
C LEU A 283 25.25 7.24 69.97
N THR A 284 24.44 8.28 70.19
CA THR A 284 24.70 9.29 71.22
C THR A 284 24.69 8.67 72.62
N ALA A 285 23.73 7.79 72.90
CA ALA A 285 23.66 7.04 74.17
C ALA A 285 24.83 6.07 74.34
N LEU A 286 25.30 5.43 73.27
CA LEU A 286 26.46 4.55 73.31
C LEU A 286 27.73 5.34 73.64
N ASN A 287 27.93 6.49 73.00
CA ASN A 287 29.08 7.36 73.27
C ASN A 287 29.09 7.85 74.72
N SER A 288 27.93 8.25 75.26
CA SER A 288 27.84 8.68 76.67
C SER A 288 28.10 7.53 77.64
N LEU A 289 27.62 6.32 77.33
CA LEU A 289 27.89 5.10 78.10
C LEU A 289 29.40 4.82 78.20
N TYR A 290 30.12 4.82 77.07
CA TYR A 290 31.58 4.61 77.06
C TYR A 290 32.32 5.73 77.79
N ALA A 291 31.93 6.99 77.59
CA ALA A 291 32.56 8.13 78.28
C ALA A 291 32.37 8.04 79.81
N ASN A 292 31.17 7.66 80.27
CA ASN A 292 30.88 7.46 81.68
C ASN A 292 31.69 6.30 82.28
N PHE A 293 31.78 5.18 81.55
CA PHE A 293 32.55 4.02 81.96
C PHE A 293 34.05 4.33 82.09
N LEU A 294 34.62 5.04 81.11
CA LEU A 294 36.02 5.50 81.16
C LEU A 294 36.26 6.46 82.34
N ARG A 295 35.35 7.39 82.58
CA ARG A 295 35.42 8.28 83.75
C ARG A 295 35.45 7.48 85.06
N LYS A 296 34.59 6.47 85.20
CA LYS A 296 34.56 5.59 86.38
C LYS A 296 35.85 4.78 86.54
N PHE A 297 36.43 4.30 85.45
CA PHE A 297 37.75 3.66 85.47
C PHE A 297 38.86 4.61 85.96
N ASN A 298 38.87 5.85 85.49
CA ASN A 298 39.83 6.85 85.96
C ASN A 298 39.64 7.20 87.46
N GLU A 299 38.39 7.24 87.93
CA GLU A 299 38.08 7.38 89.37
C GLU A 299 38.66 6.21 90.18
N PHE A 300 38.56 4.97 89.68
CA PHE A 300 39.15 3.79 90.32
C PHE A 300 40.69 3.81 90.34
N ILE A 301 41.33 4.26 89.25
CA ILE A 301 42.78 4.44 89.20
C ILE A 301 43.22 5.46 90.26
N SER A 302 42.55 6.62 90.31
CA SER A 302 42.84 7.68 91.29
C SER A 302 42.62 7.22 92.74
N ALA A 303 41.60 6.38 92.98
CA ALA A 303 41.33 5.77 94.28
C ALA A 303 42.47 4.83 94.74
N LEU A 304 43.05 4.05 93.84
CA LEU A 304 44.19 3.19 94.15
C LEU A 304 45.46 4.01 94.39
N GLU A 305 45.71 5.05 93.59
CA GLU A 305 46.84 5.97 93.77
C GLU A 305 46.80 6.71 95.11
N SER A 306 45.60 6.97 95.65
CA SER A 306 45.38 7.59 96.97
C SER A 306 45.40 6.61 98.15
N GLY A 307 45.68 5.32 97.91
CA GLY A 307 45.91 4.32 98.96
C GLY A 307 44.68 3.54 99.43
N LYS A 308 43.57 3.51 98.67
CA LYS A 308 42.45 2.60 98.96
C LYS A 308 42.86 1.12 98.83
N GLN A 309 42.18 0.26 99.57
CA GLN A 309 42.40 -1.19 99.51
C GLN A 309 41.97 -1.77 98.15
N LEU A 310 42.84 -2.59 97.57
CA LEU A 310 42.68 -3.18 96.25
C LEU A 310 41.39 -4.02 96.11
N GLU A 311 40.99 -4.73 97.16
CA GLU A 311 39.80 -5.59 97.16
C GLU A 311 38.49 -4.78 97.02
N GLU A 312 38.41 -3.61 97.65
CA GLU A 312 37.23 -2.74 97.59
C GLU A 312 37.04 -2.16 96.17
N VAL A 313 38.15 -1.79 95.52
CA VAL A 313 38.15 -1.27 94.15
C VAL A 313 37.84 -2.37 93.13
N ASN A 314 38.39 -3.57 93.30
CA ASN A 314 38.11 -4.71 92.41
C ASN A 314 36.63 -5.14 92.42
N ASN A 315 35.99 -5.15 93.59
CA ASN A 315 34.56 -5.44 93.67
C ASN A 315 33.72 -4.37 92.97
N SER A 316 34.11 -3.10 93.09
CA SER A 316 33.45 -1.97 92.43
C SER A 316 33.60 -2.02 90.90
N ILE A 317 34.77 -2.42 90.40
CA ILE A 317 35.02 -2.61 88.96
C ILE A 317 34.11 -3.69 88.39
N LYS A 318 34.01 -4.86 89.04
CA LYS A 318 33.15 -5.96 88.59
C LYS A 318 31.68 -5.55 88.50
N GLN A 319 31.21 -4.73 89.44
CA GLN A 319 29.84 -4.22 89.42
C GLN A 319 29.61 -3.26 88.23
N ILE A 320 30.51 -2.30 88.03
CA ILE A 320 30.38 -1.33 86.92
C ILE A 320 30.56 -2.00 85.55
N GLU A 321 31.41 -3.02 85.42
CA GLU A 321 31.50 -3.83 84.21
C GLU A 321 30.18 -4.52 83.89
N LYS A 322 29.53 -5.11 84.89
CA LYS A 322 28.23 -5.77 84.72
C LYS A 322 27.17 -4.76 84.27
N GLU A 323 27.08 -3.61 84.95
CA GLU A 323 26.14 -2.54 84.61
C GLU A 323 26.37 -2.01 83.18
N PHE A 324 27.63 -1.82 82.79
CA PHE A 324 28.00 -1.40 81.44
C PHE A 324 27.54 -2.39 80.36
N TYR A 325 27.80 -3.70 80.54
CA TYR A 325 27.38 -4.70 79.57
C TYR A 325 25.86 -4.86 79.52
N ASP A 326 25.17 -4.72 80.65
CA ASP A 326 23.72 -4.79 80.73
C ASP A 326 23.06 -3.58 80.04
N GLU A 327 23.60 -2.38 80.19
CA GLU A 327 23.11 -1.19 79.48
C GLU A 327 23.46 -1.22 77.99
N LYS A 328 24.67 -1.68 77.62
CA LYS A 328 25.08 -1.85 76.22
C LYS A 328 24.14 -2.81 75.47
N LYS A 329 23.68 -3.88 76.11
CA LYS A 329 22.71 -4.84 75.52
C LYS A 329 21.33 -4.24 75.27
N LYS A 330 20.94 -3.18 76.00
CA LYS A 330 19.65 -2.49 75.80
C LYS A 330 19.68 -1.55 74.59
N LEU A 331 20.86 -1.21 74.09
CA LEU A 331 21.01 -0.37 72.90
C LEU A 331 20.79 -1.22 71.65
N ASP A 332 19.74 -0.87 70.91
CA ASP A 332 19.35 -1.54 69.68
C ASP A 332 20.32 -1.17 68.55
N HIS A 333 20.84 -2.17 67.84
CA HIS A 333 21.72 -1.97 66.69
C HIS A 333 20.89 -2.00 65.40
N PRO A 334 20.98 -0.98 64.53
CA PRO A 334 20.20 -0.97 63.31
C PRO A 334 20.61 -2.15 62.41
N THR A 335 19.65 -3.02 62.10
CA THR A 335 19.73 -3.92 60.94
C THR A 335 19.53 -3.10 59.66
N GLN A 336 20.07 -3.60 58.54
CA GLN A 336 20.09 -2.90 57.24
C GLN A 336 18.80 -2.12 56.96
N ILE A 337 18.95 -0.83 56.65
CA ILE A 337 17.83 0.03 56.25
C ILE A 337 17.27 -0.54 54.95
N SER A 338 15.95 -0.73 54.90
CA SER A 338 15.23 -1.18 53.73
C SER A 338 15.57 -0.26 52.54
N SER A 339 16.31 -0.76 51.56
CA SER A 339 16.55 -0.01 50.32
C SER A 339 15.23 0.08 49.55
N LEU A 340 15.02 1.22 48.87
CA LEU A 340 14.02 1.28 47.80
C LEU A 340 14.27 0.07 46.89
N ASN A 341 13.30 -0.81 46.82
CA ASN A 341 13.40 -1.98 45.97
C ASN A 341 13.36 -1.44 44.54
N ASN A 342 14.52 -1.19 43.96
CA ASN A 342 14.67 -1.01 42.53
C ASN A 342 14.27 -2.35 41.93
N ASN A 343 12.97 -2.55 41.73
CA ASN A 343 12.48 -3.46 40.72
C ASN A 343 13.03 -2.92 39.40
N ARG A 344 14.26 -3.33 39.08
CA ARG A 344 14.66 -3.59 37.71
C ARG A 344 13.68 -4.65 37.23
N ASN A 345 12.50 -4.19 36.80
CA ASN A 345 11.71 -4.91 35.84
C ASN A 345 12.57 -4.96 34.57
N THR A 346 13.47 -5.94 34.51
CA THR A 346 13.84 -6.59 33.27
C THR A 346 12.60 -7.33 32.79
N GLY A 347 11.58 -6.56 32.40
CA GLY A 347 10.55 -7.02 31.50
C GLY A 347 11.26 -7.27 30.19
N SER A 348 11.37 -8.54 29.85
CA SER A 348 11.73 -9.04 28.54
C SER A 348 10.87 -8.37 27.47
N PHE A 349 11.35 -7.27 26.92
CA PHE A 349 11.03 -6.90 25.54
C PHE A 349 11.84 -7.84 24.64
N PRO A 350 11.21 -8.58 23.71
CA PRO A 350 11.93 -9.36 22.73
C PRO A 350 12.49 -8.40 21.68
N LEU A 351 13.67 -7.86 21.92
CA LEU A 351 14.52 -7.36 20.86
C LEU A 351 15.74 -8.26 20.79
N GLN A 352 15.64 -9.24 19.90
CA GLN A 352 16.80 -9.94 19.35
C GLN A 352 17.85 -8.91 18.93
N ARG A 353 18.98 -8.89 19.64
CA ARG A 353 20.27 -8.58 19.01
C ARG A 353 21.34 -9.54 19.53
N PRO A 354 22.30 -9.91 18.67
CA PRO A 354 23.13 -11.09 18.86
C PRO A 354 24.22 -10.87 19.89
N TYR A 355 24.62 -11.99 20.48
CA TYR A 355 25.80 -12.22 21.29
C TYR A 355 27.02 -11.38 20.89
N LEU A 356 27.66 -10.77 21.89
CA LEU A 356 29.12 -10.81 22.04
C LEU A 356 29.46 -10.66 23.52
N SER A 357 29.78 -11.81 24.11
CA SER A 357 30.35 -11.97 25.44
C SER A 357 31.81 -11.51 25.46
N GLU A 358 32.17 -10.94 26.62
CA GLU A 358 33.51 -10.93 27.22
C GLU A 358 34.63 -10.16 26.50
N PHE A 359 35.10 -9.07 27.10
CA PHE A 359 36.23 -9.19 28.04
C PHE A 359 36.38 -7.94 28.92
N SER A 360 36.95 -8.22 30.08
CA SER A 360 37.17 -7.45 31.29
C SER A 360 38.00 -6.16 31.19
N HIS A 361 37.76 -5.29 32.18
CA HIS A 361 38.71 -4.36 32.82
C HIS A 361 39.68 -3.57 31.92
N GLN A 362 39.46 -2.27 31.81
CA GLN A 362 40.42 -1.28 32.30
C GLN A 362 39.83 0.14 32.35
N THR A 363 40.28 0.82 33.39
CA THR A 363 39.96 2.15 33.86
C THR A 363 40.44 3.23 32.88
N GLU A 364 39.68 4.32 32.81
CA GLU A 364 40.06 5.66 32.33
C GLU A 364 40.27 5.91 30.81
N GLU A 365 39.97 7.15 30.42
CA GLU A 365 39.96 7.75 29.06
C GLU A 365 38.84 7.35 28.08
N LYS A 366 37.61 7.87 28.31
CA LYS A 366 36.53 7.84 27.29
C LYS A 366 35.77 9.16 27.09
N GLN A 367 36.39 10.31 27.39
CA GLN A 367 35.80 11.61 27.05
C GLN A 367 36.26 12.21 25.70
N SER A 368 37.34 11.71 25.07
CA SER A 368 37.85 12.30 23.81
C SER A 368 37.33 11.65 22.53
N LYS A 369 36.99 10.35 22.55
CA LYS A 369 36.63 9.60 21.33
C LYS A 369 35.24 9.94 20.77
N ASN A 370 34.28 10.29 21.61
CA ASN A 370 32.94 10.71 21.16
C ASN A 370 32.96 12.06 20.46
N THR A 371 33.82 12.99 20.89
CA THR A 371 33.94 14.32 20.28
C THR A 371 34.60 14.24 18.91
N VAL A 372 35.63 13.41 18.76
CA VAL A 372 36.27 13.17 17.45
C VAL A 372 35.31 12.51 16.47
N PHE A 373 34.50 11.53 16.93
CA PHE A 373 33.51 10.88 16.07
C PHE A 373 32.37 11.83 15.65
N LEU A 374 31.94 12.72 16.54
CA LEU A 374 30.98 13.79 16.23
C LEU A 374 31.54 14.77 15.20
N ILE A 375 32.80 15.18 15.34
CA ILE A 375 33.46 16.08 14.39
C ILE A 375 33.61 15.41 13.02
N ILE A 376 34.06 14.15 12.98
CA ILE A 376 34.18 13.38 11.72
C ILE A 376 32.82 13.21 11.05
N SER A 377 31.76 12.89 11.82
CA SER A 377 30.40 12.73 11.30
C SER A 377 29.82 14.04 10.76
N PHE A 378 30.13 15.16 11.42
CA PHE A 378 29.73 16.50 10.97
C PHE A 378 30.46 16.91 9.68
N VAL A 379 31.76 16.64 9.59
CA VAL A 379 32.55 16.91 8.38
C VAL A 379 32.10 16.02 7.21
N LEU A 380 31.78 14.75 7.45
CA LEU A 380 31.25 13.85 6.41
C LEU A 380 29.89 14.33 5.88
N ASN A 381 29.01 14.82 6.77
CA ASN A 381 27.71 15.37 6.35
C ASN A 381 27.89 16.64 5.50
N LEU A 382 28.81 17.53 5.88
CA LEU A 382 29.13 18.71 5.08
C LEU A 382 29.69 18.35 3.70
N LEU A 383 30.55 17.34 3.63
CA LEU A 383 31.05 16.81 2.35
C LEU A 383 29.95 16.18 1.50
N LEU A 384 29.01 15.46 2.11
CA LEU A 384 27.88 14.84 1.41
C LEU A 384 26.94 15.90 0.83
N ILE A 385 26.62 16.95 1.62
CA ILE A 385 25.81 18.08 1.17
C ILE A 385 26.55 18.83 0.06
N GLY A 386 27.86 19.05 0.21
CA GLY A 386 28.70 19.65 -0.82
C GLY A 386 28.73 18.84 -2.12
N ALA A 387 28.83 17.51 -2.03
CA ALA A 387 28.79 16.61 -3.18
C ALA A 387 27.43 16.60 -3.88
N LEU A 388 26.32 16.65 -3.11
CA LEU A 388 24.96 16.77 -3.66
C LEU A 388 24.75 18.11 -4.37
N VAL A 389 25.22 19.22 -3.79
CA VAL A 389 25.18 20.54 -4.44
C VAL A 389 26.06 20.57 -5.68
N PHE A 390 27.24 19.94 -5.64
CA PHE A 390 28.12 19.84 -6.81
C PHE A 390 27.51 18.97 -7.93
N PHE A 391 26.93 17.81 -7.60
CA PHE A 391 26.25 16.96 -8.58
C PHE A 391 25.04 17.65 -9.22
N THR A 392 24.27 18.41 -8.43
CA THR A 392 23.11 19.15 -8.95
C THR A 392 23.50 20.37 -9.77
N MET A 393 24.64 21.02 -9.49
CA MET A 393 25.11 22.18 -10.28
C MET A 393 25.97 21.82 -11.51
N PHE A 394 26.72 20.72 -11.49
CA PHE A 394 27.73 20.43 -12.51
C PHE A 394 27.48 19.16 -13.34
N TYR A 395 26.50 18.31 -13.00
CA TYR A 395 26.23 17.09 -13.77
C TYR A 395 25.22 17.28 -14.91
N GLU A 396 24.85 18.53 -15.21
CA GLU A 396 23.95 18.88 -16.33
C GLU A 396 24.69 19.63 -17.44
N LYS A 397 25.80 19.07 -17.93
CA LYS A 397 26.35 19.37 -19.28
C LYS A 397 27.49 18.40 -19.66
N GLU A 398 27.16 17.37 -20.45
CA GLU A 398 27.60 17.22 -21.85
C GLU A 398 27.11 15.89 -22.47
N LYS A 399 26.64 15.97 -23.72
CA LYS A 399 26.28 14.85 -24.59
C LYS A 399 27.51 14.42 -25.40
N LYS A 400 27.65 13.12 -25.74
CA LYS A 400 27.45 12.55 -27.10
C LYS A 400 27.93 11.10 -27.30
N GLN A 401 27.06 10.36 -28.01
CA GLN A 401 27.25 9.37 -29.09
C GLN A 401 27.75 7.92 -28.88
N GLU A 402 26.79 7.00 -29.09
CA GLU A 402 26.73 5.82 -29.99
C GLU A 402 27.94 4.88 -30.17
N VAL A 403 27.71 3.58 -29.94
CA VAL A 403 27.95 2.47 -30.90
C VAL A 403 26.98 1.30 -30.59
N ILE A 404 26.31 0.77 -31.62
CA ILE A 404 25.63 -0.54 -31.66
C ILE A 404 26.62 -1.57 -32.25
N PRO A 405 26.61 -2.84 -31.81
CA PRO A 405 26.17 -3.87 -32.77
C PRO A 405 25.23 -4.94 -32.20
N ASP A 406 24.46 -5.41 -33.18
CA ASP A 406 23.46 -6.45 -33.33
C ASP A 406 23.78 -7.85 -32.74
N VAL A 407 22.70 -8.60 -32.41
CA VAL A 407 22.36 -9.98 -32.81
C VAL A 407 21.61 -10.79 -31.72
N SER A 408 20.30 -10.97 -31.99
CA SER A 408 19.38 -12.10 -31.72
C SER A 408 18.98 -12.59 -30.30
N PRO A 409 17.72 -13.07 -30.13
CA PRO A 409 17.07 -13.21 -28.84
C PRO A 409 17.19 -14.62 -28.26
N VAL A 410 17.50 -14.70 -26.96
CA VAL A 410 17.36 -15.92 -26.16
C VAL A 410 16.12 -15.77 -25.29
N HIS A 411 15.15 -16.68 -25.46
CA HIS A 411 14.08 -16.89 -24.50
C HIS A 411 14.67 -17.27 -23.15
N GLN A 412 14.37 -16.49 -22.11
CA GLN A 412 14.51 -16.92 -20.72
C GLN A 412 13.19 -16.66 -19.99
N GLU A 413 12.50 -17.75 -19.72
CA GLU A 413 11.51 -17.88 -18.66
C GLU A 413 12.10 -17.34 -17.36
N THR A 414 11.39 -16.44 -16.70
CA THR A 414 11.72 -16.04 -15.33
C THR A 414 10.66 -16.59 -14.38
N VAL A 415 11.10 -17.61 -13.66
CA VAL A 415 10.52 -18.12 -12.42
C VAL A 415 10.45 -16.98 -11.39
N VAL A 416 9.31 -16.81 -10.72
CA VAL A 416 9.27 -16.21 -9.39
C VAL A 416 8.45 -17.10 -8.47
N ASN A 417 9.12 -17.52 -7.39
CA ASN A 417 8.61 -18.30 -6.28
C ASN A 417 7.86 -17.43 -5.27
N GLU A 418 6.97 -18.14 -4.56
CA GLU A 418 6.56 -18.00 -3.17
C GLU A 418 5.64 -16.84 -2.76
N ALA A 419 4.42 -17.29 -2.45
CA ALA A 419 3.35 -16.59 -1.79
C ALA A 419 3.74 -16.17 -0.37
N SER A 420 3.50 -14.90 -0.05
CA SER A 420 3.23 -14.47 1.32
C SER A 420 1.72 -14.26 1.46
N ASP A 421 1.13 -15.01 2.39
CA ASP A 421 -0.23 -14.80 2.87
C ASP A 421 -0.40 -13.39 3.42
N ASN A 422 -1.34 -12.63 2.85
CA ASN A 422 -2.14 -11.66 3.57
C ASN A 422 -3.39 -11.33 2.76
N ASP A 423 -4.52 -11.32 3.45
CA ASP A 423 -5.88 -11.07 2.97
C ASP A 423 -5.98 -9.84 2.06
N ASN A 424 -5.81 -10.05 0.76
CA ASN A 424 -6.39 -9.20 -0.27
C ASN A 424 -7.64 -9.90 -0.78
N ILE A 425 -8.80 -9.27 -0.61
CA ILE A 425 -10.08 -9.71 -1.17
C ILE A 425 -9.92 -9.72 -2.69
N TRP A 426 -9.45 -10.85 -3.23
CA TRP A 426 -9.40 -11.05 -4.67
C TRP A 426 -10.82 -11.01 -5.20
N LYS A 427 -11.07 -10.00 -6.01
CA LYS A 427 -12.31 -9.84 -6.75
C LYS A 427 -12.13 -10.58 -8.07
N SER A 428 -12.99 -11.57 -8.30
CA SER A 428 -13.12 -12.29 -9.57
C SER A 428 -13.09 -11.31 -10.74
N LYS A 429 -12.35 -11.67 -11.80
CA LYS A 429 -12.26 -10.89 -13.05
C LYS A 429 -13.32 -11.31 -14.07
N LEU A 430 -14.07 -12.37 -13.78
CA LEU A 430 -15.13 -12.87 -14.65
C LEU A 430 -16.31 -11.89 -14.74
N ASN A 431 -16.89 -11.82 -15.92
CA ASN A 431 -18.06 -11.04 -16.23
C ASN A 431 -19.05 -11.86 -17.10
N PRO A 432 -20.29 -12.08 -16.68
CA PRO A 432 -20.84 -11.68 -15.39
C PRO A 432 -20.14 -12.41 -14.23
N LEU A 433 -20.11 -11.76 -13.07
CA LEU A 433 -19.59 -12.38 -11.84
C LEU A 433 -20.38 -13.68 -11.56
N PRO A 434 -19.71 -14.80 -11.27
CA PRO A 434 -20.36 -16.05 -10.90
C PRO A 434 -21.32 -15.82 -9.72
N ASN A 435 -22.58 -16.25 -9.87
CA ASN A 435 -23.62 -16.08 -8.84
C ASN A 435 -24.04 -17.41 -8.19
N LYS A 436 -23.50 -18.53 -8.69
CA LYS A 436 -23.68 -19.88 -8.15
C LYS A 436 -22.39 -20.69 -8.30
N MET A 437 -22.29 -21.77 -7.55
CA MET A 437 -21.25 -22.78 -7.71
C MET A 437 -21.92 -24.10 -8.08
N ALA A 438 -21.35 -24.87 -9.01
CA ALA A 438 -21.86 -26.20 -9.32
C ALA A 438 -21.56 -27.16 -8.16
N LEU A 439 -22.50 -27.28 -7.22
CA LEU A 439 -22.40 -28.19 -6.07
C LEU A 439 -22.83 -29.60 -6.48
N ASN A 440 -21.83 -30.35 -6.97
CA ASN A 440 -21.65 -31.81 -6.89
C ASN A 440 -22.71 -32.85 -7.33
N ALA A 441 -23.95 -32.54 -7.72
CA ALA A 441 -24.88 -33.61 -8.17
C ALA A 441 -25.54 -33.37 -9.53
N GLU A 442 -25.99 -32.16 -9.84
CA GLU A 442 -26.78 -31.93 -11.07
C GLU A 442 -25.96 -31.37 -12.23
N ASN A 443 -24.75 -30.87 -11.96
CA ASN A 443 -23.88 -30.23 -12.97
C ASN A 443 -22.45 -30.80 -13.02
N LYS A 444 -22.14 -31.83 -12.21
CA LYS A 444 -20.80 -32.44 -12.09
C LYS A 444 -20.57 -33.63 -13.03
N ASN A 445 -21.21 -33.65 -14.21
CA ASN A 445 -20.86 -34.58 -15.29
C ASN A 445 -19.52 -34.20 -15.97
N LEU A 446 -18.57 -33.70 -15.21
CA LEU A 446 -17.17 -33.74 -15.59
C LEU A 446 -16.75 -35.18 -15.43
N ASP A 447 -16.38 -35.80 -16.54
CA ASP A 447 -15.78 -37.12 -16.53
C ASP A 447 -14.37 -36.98 -15.94
N LEU A 448 -14.28 -36.79 -14.61
CA LEU A 448 -13.04 -36.60 -13.86
C LEU A 448 -12.09 -37.79 -14.04
N ASN A 449 -12.58 -38.91 -14.57
CA ASN A 449 -11.77 -40.07 -14.96
C ASN A 449 -10.90 -39.81 -16.19
N LYS A 450 -11.20 -38.78 -16.99
CA LYS A 450 -10.34 -38.32 -18.10
C LYS A 450 -9.21 -37.41 -17.63
N LEU A 451 -9.29 -36.86 -16.41
CA LEU A 451 -8.25 -36.03 -15.82
C LEU A 451 -7.22 -36.94 -15.15
N THR A 452 -5.95 -36.74 -15.49
CA THR A 452 -4.85 -37.45 -14.86
C THR A 452 -4.18 -36.50 -13.87
N ASP A 453 -4.12 -36.92 -12.60
CA ASP A 453 -3.44 -36.17 -11.56
C ASP A 453 -1.96 -35.94 -11.94
N SER A 454 -1.42 -34.78 -11.56
CA SER A 454 -0.03 -34.33 -11.78
C SER A 454 0.41 -34.16 -13.24
N THR A 455 -0.52 -34.20 -14.19
CA THR A 455 -0.23 -34.01 -15.63
C THR A 455 -1.19 -33.07 -16.33
N THR A 456 -2.43 -32.97 -15.87
CA THR A 456 -3.45 -32.14 -16.53
C THR A 456 -3.32 -30.68 -16.13
N HIS A 457 -3.11 -29.80 -17.10
CA HIS A 457 -3.07 -28.34 -16.91
C HIS A 457 -4.48 -27.75 -16.77
N VAL A 458 -4.61 -26.66 -16.02
CA VAL A 458 -5.91 -25.99 -15.78
C VAL A 458 -6.64 -25.66 -17.08
N GLU A 459 -5.93 -25.30 -18.15
CA GLU A 459 -6.52 -24.94 -19.44
C GLU A 459 -7.28 -26.11 -20.07
N GLU A 460 -6.77 -27.34 -19.94
CA GLU A 460 -7.42 -28.57 -20.42
C GLU A 460 -8.66 -28.91 -19.60
N ILE A 461 -8.63 -28.61 -18.30
CA ILE A 461 -9.79 -28.78 -17.41
C ILE A 461 -10.88 -27.79 -17.79
N VAL A 462 -10.52 -26.54 -18.09
CA VAL A 462 -11.49 -25.53 -18.55
C VAL A 462 -12.12 -25.95 -19.87
N ASP A 463 -11.35 -26.50 -20.81
CA ASP A 463 -11.90 -27.05 -22.06
C ASP A 463 -12.89 -28.19 -21.80
N LEU A 464 -12.57 -29.11 -20.87
CA LEU A 464 -13.47 -30.18 -20.49
C LEU A 464 -14.75 -29.65 -19.83
N ILE A 465 -14.64 -28.62 -18.98
CA ILE A 465 -15.80 -27.94 -18.36
C ILE A 465 -16.67 -27.33 -19.44
N PHE A 466 -16.08 -26.63 -20.41
CA PHE A 466 -16.83 -26.00 -21.50
C PHE A 466 -17.45 -27.03 -22.45
N GLU A 467 -16.80 -28.16 -22.69
CA GLU A 467 -17.36 -29.25 -23.50
C GLU A 467 -18.59 -29.86 -22.82
N LYS A 468 -18.52 -30.11 -21.50
CA LYS A 468 -19.58 -30.79 -20.76
C LYS A 468 -20.69 -29.88 -20.29
N ASN A 469 -20.42 -28.59 -20.13
CA ASN A 469 -21.39 -27.63 -19.63
C ASN A 469 -21.57 -26.48 -20.63
N LYS A 470 -22.56 -26.65 -21.52
CA LYS A 470 -22.90 -25.65 -22.53
C LYS A 470 -23.23 -24.28 -21.93
N ILE A 471 -23.89 -24.24 -20.76
CA ILE A 471 -24.25 -22.98 -20.10
C ILE A 471 -22.98 -22.25 -19.64
N ILE A 472 -22.04 -22.94 -19.01
CA ILE A 472 -20.75 -22.34 -18.62
C ILE A 472 -19.98 -21.87 -19.85
N LYS A 473 -19.93 -22.70 -20.90
CA LYS A 473 -19.24 -22.35 -22.16
C LYS A 473 -19.84 -21.11 -22.81
N ASP A 474 -21.15 -21.08 -23.01
CA ASP A 474 -21.83 -19.97 -23.67
C ASP A 474 -21.59 -18.65 -22.90
N VAL A 475 -21.45 -18.72 -21.57
CA VAL A 475 -21.18 -17.56 -20.71
C VAL A 475 -19.71 -17.13 -20.71
N TYR A 476 -18.77 -18.07 -20.63
CA TYR A 476 -17.37 -17.76 -20.31
C TYR A 476 -16.35 -18.17 -21.39
N GLN A 477 -16.78 -18.66 -22.56
CA GLN A 477 -15.89 -19.11 -23.65
C GLN A 477 -14.83 -18.08 -24.07
N PHE A 478 -15.15 -16.79 -24.00
CA PHE A 478 -14.22 -15.72 -24.35
C PHE A 478 -13.33 -15.27 -23.18
N GLN A 479 -13.56 -15.78 -21.97
CA GLN A 479 -12.85 -15.45 -20.73
C GLN A 479 -12.09 -16.67 -20.17
N LYS A 480 -11.57 -17.54 -21.05
CA LYS A 480 -10.95 -18.81 -20.67
C LYS A 480 -9.83 -18.66 -19.63
N ASN A 481 -8.97 -17.66 -19.79
CA ASN A 481 -7.85 -17.42 -18.87
C ASN A 481 -8.33 -16.92 -17.50
N ASP A 482 -9.24 -15.95 -17.48
CA ASP A 482 -9.81 -15.43 -16.23
C ASP A 482 -10.62 -16.52 -15.50
N TYR A 483 -11.29 -17.41 -16.26
CA TYR A 483 -12.00 -18.55 -15.72
C TYR A 483 -11.06 -19.58 -15.10
N ALA A 484 -9.91 -19.84 -15.74
CA ALA A 484 -8.88 -20.72 -15.18
C ALA A 484 -8.31 -20.18 -13.86
N ASP A 485 -8.03 -18.88 -13.78
CA ASP A 485 -7.52 -18.24 -12.57
C ASP A 485 -8.53 -18.30 -11.42
N ASP A 486 -9.81 -18.00 -11.69
CA ASP A 486 -10.87 -18.12 -10.69
C ASP A 486 -11.12 -19.58 -10.28
N LEU A 487 -11.02 -20.54 -11.21
CA LEU A 487 -11.13 -21.97 -10.89
C LEU A 487 -10.02 -22.44 -9.95
N ILE A 488 -8.77 -22.03 -10.18
CA ILE A 488 -7.64 -22.33 -9.29
C ILE A 488 -7.91 -21.76 -7.91
N LYS A 489 -8.35 -20.51 -7.87
CA LYS A 489 -8.51 -19.80 -6.61
C LYS A 489 -9.68 -20.31 -5.77
N GLU A 490 -10.79 -20.69 -6.39
CA GLU A 490 -11.90 -21.33 -5.67
C GLU A 490 -11.55 -22.75 -5.18
N ASN A 491 -10.48 -23.36 -5.74
CA ASN A 491 -10.00 -24.69 -5.40
C ASN A 491 -8.49 -24.69 -5.12
N PRO A 492 -8.01 -23.98 -4.08
CA PRO A 492 -6.56 -23.79 -3.85
C PRO A 492 -5.81 -25.12 -3.62
N ASN A 493 -6.51 -26.14 -3.14
CA ASN A 493 -5.95 -27.46 -2.88
C ASN A 493 -5.93 -28.39 -4.12
N ALA A 494 -6.62 -28.01 -5.20
CA ALA A 494 -6.70 -28.82 -6.41
C ALA A 494 -5.49 -28.64 -7.32
N PHE A 495 -4.80 -27.49 -7.25
CA PHE A 495 -3.74 -27.12 -8.19
C PHE A 495 -2.37 -26.93 -7.52
N ASP A 496 -1.30 -27.05 -8.30
CA ASP A 496 0.06 -26.66 -7.92
C ASP A 496 0.41 -25.23 -8.36
N SER A 497 1.61 -24.78 -7.98
CA SER A 497 2.13 -23.46 -8.37
C SER A 497 2.34 -23.30 -9.88
N LYS A 498 2.33 -24.41 -10.64
CA LYS A 498 2.45 -24.44 -12.10
C LYS A 498 1.09 -24.60 -12.80
N LYS A 499 -0.03 -24.42 -12.07
CA LYS A 499 -1.40 -24.57 -12.59
C LYS A 499 -1.73 -26.00 -13.07
N VAL A 500 -1.07 -27.02 -12.51
CA VAL A 500 -1.32 -28.44 -12.79
C VAL A 500 -2.20 -29.04 -11.69
N LEU A 501 -3.13 -29.92 -12.07
CA LEU A 501 -4.02 -30.61 -11.14
C LEU A 501 -3.24 -31.56 -10.22
N LYS A 502 -3.27 -31.35 -8.91
CA LYS A 502 -2.69 -32.27 -7.91
C LYS A 502 -3.63 -33.42 -7.56
N ARG A 503 -4.92 -33.10 -7.36
CA ARG A 503 -5.95 -34.02 -6.90
C ARG A 503 -7.29 -33.68 -7.52
N LYS A 504 -7.77 -34.51 -8.44
CA LYS A 504 -9.10 -34.36 -9.06
C LYS A 504 -10.25 -34.24 -8.06
N ASP A 505 -10.17 -34.94 -6.93
CA ASP A 505 -11.22 -34.92 -5.89
C ASP A 505 -11.30 -33.57 -5.14
N SER A 506 -10.26 -32.74 -5.25
CA SER A 506 -10.21 -31.41 -4.63
C SER A 506 -10.85 -30.32 -5.51
N LEU A 507 -11.27 -30.64 -6.74
CA LEU A 507 -12.03 -29.75 -7.62
C LEU A 507 -13.52 -29.79 -7.25
N LEU A 508 -13.91 -28.94 -6.30
CA LEU A 508 -15.24 -28.96 -5.67
C LEU A 508 -16.11 -27.76 -6.07
N LYS A 509 -15.49 -26.62 -6.40
CA LYS A 509 -16.18 -25.37 -6.71
C LYS A 509 -15.93 -24.98 -8.16
N ILE A 510 -16.92 -25.18 -9.02
CA ILE A 510 -16.84 -24.74 -10.41
C ILE A 510 -17.69 -23.47 -10.55
N PRO A 511 -17.09 -22.32 -10.89
CA PRO A 511 -17.81 -21.06 -11.05
C PRO A 511 -18.90 -21.16 -12.11
N PHE A 512 -20.12 -20.71 -11.77
CA PHE A 512 -21.31 -20.79 -12.62
C PHE A 512 -22.13 -19.49 -12.55
N TYR A 513 -22.74 -19.13 -13.68
CA TYR A 513 -23.73 -18.06 -13.76
C TYR A 513 -25.07 -18.61 -14.23
N SER A 514 -26.09 -18.45 -13.39
CA SER A 514 -27.48 -18.75 -13.72
C SER A 514 -28.20 -17.44 -13.93
N GLU A 515 -28.76 -17.23 -15.13
CA GLU A 515 -29.78 -16.20 -15.32
C GLU A 515 -30.97 -16.59 -14.41
N SER A 516 -31.30 -15.76 -13.42
CA SER A 516 -32.48 -15.97 -12.58
C SER A 516 -33.72 -15.78 -13.45
N SER A 517 -34.47 -16.85 -13.68
CA SER A 517 -35.79 -16.80 -14.29
C SER A 517 -36.83 -16.24 -13.30
N ASP A 518 -36.66 -15.00 -12.84
CA ASP A 518 -37.67 -14.25 -12.08
C ASP A 518 -38.28 -13.17 -12.98
N LYS A 519 -38.94 -13.65 -14.03
CA LYS A 519 -40.11 -12.99 -14.64
C LYS A 519 -41.14 -14.07 -14.95
N LYS A 520 -41.70 -14.68 -13.90
CA LYS A 520 -43.10 -15.12 -14.00
C LYS A 520 -43.93 -13.84 -13.99
N VAL A 521 -44.32 -13.43 -15.18
CA VAL A 521 -45.46 -12.55 -15.41
C VAL A 521 -46.63 -13.17 -14.64
N ALA A 522 -47.05 -12.50 -13.57
CA ALA A 522 -48.40 -12.69 -13.07
C ALA A 522 -49.32 -12.10 -14.14
N GLU A 523 -50.21 -12.94 -14.67
CA GLU A 523 -51.34 -12.52 -15.50
C GLU A 523 -52.23 -11.50 -14.79
#